data_AF-A0A497NJM1-F1
#
_entry.id   AF-A0A497NJM1-F1
#
_cell.length_a   1.000
_cell.length_b   1.000
_cell.length_c   1.000
_cell.angle_alpha   90.00
_cell.angle_beta   90.00
_cell.angle_gamma   90.00
#
_symmetry.space_group_name_H-M   'P 1'
#
loop_
_entity.id
_entity.type
_entity.pdbx_description
1 polymer ?
#
loop_
_entity_poly.entity_id
_entity_poly.type
_entity_poly.pdbx_seq_one_letter_code
_entity_poly.pdbx_strand_id
1 'polypeptide(L)'
;MNNEFWEFTPFGHKPKFEIRCKMCGTPMRLRYSQVFRPSDVFEALEDPARKMGLTAQEKVEILTKNGWAEDRAYKCPKCQWWTVFGIPMSWEELQELRKVRKRSVYVPVEEWAEDHPIRQKLKAIGYW
;
A
#
# COMPACT_ATOMS: atom_id res chain seq x y z
N MET A 1 0.52 -2.88 -17.73
CA MET A 1 0.58 -1.41 -17.58
C MET A 1 1.96 -1.08 -17.08
N ASN A 2 2.76 -0.30 -17.82
CA ASN A 2 4.06 0.14 -17.32
C ASN A 2 3.81 1.19 -16.25
N ASN A 3 4.11 0.87 -14.99
CA ASN A 3 3.91 1.80 -13.89
C ASN A 3 5.11 2.73 -13.80
N GLU A 4 5.12 3.80 -14.59
CA GLU A 4 6.28 4.68 -14.75
C GLU A 4 6.76 5.27 -13.41
N PHE A 5 5.84 5.50 -12.49
CA PHE A 5 6.07 6.14 -11.20
C PHE A 5 6.57 5.21 -10.08
N TRP A 6 6.42 3.88 -10.27
CA TRP A 6 6.69 2.90 -9.23
C TRP A 6 7.67 1.84 -9.72
N GLU A 7 8.50 1.37 -8.80
CA GLU A 7 9.43 0.26 -8.96
C GLU A 7 8.98 -0.87 -8.05
N PHE A 8 8.80 -2.06 -8.59
CA PHE A 8 8.45 -3.22 -7.80
C PHE A 8 9.67 -3.73 -7.03
N THR A 9 9.51 -3.97 -5.72
CA THR A 9 10.56 -4.51 -4.85
C THR A 9 10.04 -5.74 -4.10
N PRO A 10 10.92 -6.54 -3.46
CA PRO A 10 10.49 -7.64 -2.58
C PRO A 10 9.55 -7.20 -1.44
N PHE A 11 9.56 -5.91 -1.10
CA PHE A 11 8.68 -5.29 -0.11
C PHE A 11 7.63 -4.38 -0.76
N GLY A 12 7.27 -4.64 -2.01
CA GLY A 12 6.20 -3.97 -2.76
C GLY A 12 6.66 -2.74 -3.52
N HIS A 13 5.72 -1.94 -3.98
CA HIS A 13 5.96 -0.83 -4.87
C HIS A 13 6.64 0.35 -4.16
N LYS A 14 7.84 0.71 -4.63
CA LYS A 14 8.59 1.89 -4.18
C LYS A 14 8.43 3.02 -5.20
N PRO A 15 8.15 4.26 -4.78
CA PRO A 15 8.07 5.37 -5.72
C PRO A 15 9.48 5.68 -6.25
N LYS A 16 9.58 6.00 -7.55
CA LYS A 16 10.83 6.46 -8.18
C LYS A 16 11.13 7.95 -7.95
N PHE A 17 10.29 8.60 -7.15
CA PHE A 17 10.35 10.02 -6.83
C PHE A 17 10.16 10.22 -5.32
N GLU A 18 10.54 11.39 -4.83
CA GLU A 18 10.35 11.75 -3.42
C GLU A 18 8.90 12.23 -3.17
N ILE A 19 8.20 11.55 -2.26
CA ILE A 19 6.84 11.96 -1.85
C ILE A 19 6.96 13.08 -0.81
N ARG A 20 6.44 14.26 -1.15
CA ARG A 20 6.46 15.45 -0.27
C ARG A 20 5.09 15.75 0.31
N CYS A 21 5.07 16.24 1.55
CA CYS A 21 3.85 16.64 2.22
C CYS A 21 3.25 17.90 1.58
N LYS A 22 2.00 17.83 1.12
CA LYS A 22 1.30 18.99 0.54
C LYS A 22 1.14 20.18 1.50
N MET A 23 1.16 19.94 2.81
CA MET A 23 0.93 20.98 3.83
C MET A 23 2.21 21.76 4.17
N CYS A 24 3.38 21.11 4.17
CA CYS A 24 4.61 21.70 4.71
C CYS A 24 5.88 21.37 3.92
N GLY A 25 5.77 20.67 2.80
CA GLY A 25 6.89 20.32 1.91
C GLY A 25 7.85 19.24 2.43
N THR A 26 7.74 18.83 3.70
CA THR A 26 8.62 17.81 4.30
C THR A 26 8.47 16.46 3.61
N PRO A 27 9.58 15.73 3.32
CA PRO A 27 9.53 14.36 2.81
C PRO A 27 8.69 13.45 3.70
N MET A 28 7.81 12.68 3.09
CA MET A 28 6.92 11.76 3.79
C MET A 28 7.58 10.40 3.97
N ARG A 29 7.23 9.69 5.05
CA ARG A 29 7.74 8.35 5.34
C ARG A 29 6.67 7.30 5.14
N LEU A 30 7.07 6.15 4.60
CA LEU A 30 6.18 5.00 4.46
C LEU A 30 5.74 4.52 5.85
N ARG A 31 4.44 4.29 6.01
CA ARG A 31 3.81 3.81 7.25
C ARG A 31 3.24 2.41 7.15
N TYR A 32 2.78 2.03 5.98
CA TYR A 32 2.57 0.63 5.71
C TYR A 32 2.45 0.44 4.21
N SER A 33 2.65 -0.81 3.82
CA SER A 33 2.15 -1.35 2.58
C SER A 33 1.14 -2.44 2.90
N GLN A 34 -0.04 -2.36 2.32
CA GLN A 34 -1.05 -3.40 2.47
C GLN A 34 -1.49 -3.88 1.11
N VAL A 35 -1.50 -5.19 0.92
CA VAL A 35 -2.09 -5.79 -0.27
C VAL A 35 -3.53 -6.17 0.03
N PHE A 36 -4.44 -5.77 -0.84
CA PHE A 36 -5.85 -6.11 -0.74
C PHE A 36 -6.38 -6.61 -2.08
N ARG A 37 -7.45 -7.41 -2.00
CA ARG A 37 -8.18 -7.84 -3.17
C ARG A 37 -9.23 -6.79 -3.43
N PRO A 38 -9.42 -6.28 -4.65
CA PRO A 38 -10.47 -5.33 -4.88
C PRO A 38 -11.84 -5.90 -4.69
N SER A 39 -12.05 -7.22 -4.59
CA SER A 39 -13.35 -7.73 -4.12
C SER A 39 -13.78 -7.08 -2.79
N ASP A 40 -12.83 -6.66 -1.97
CA ASP A 40 -13.05 -5.98 -0.68
C ASP A 40 -13.40 -4.49 -0.85
N VAL A 41 -13.26 -3.94 -2.06
CA VAL A 41 -13.55 -2.53 -2.45
C VAL A 41 -14.63 -2.46 -3.55
N PHE A 42 -14.83 -3.53 -4.34
CA PHE A 42 -15.72 -3.62 -5.50
C PHE A 42 -17.18 -3.90 -5.13
N GLU A 43 -17.52 -4.10 -3.85
CA GLU A 43 -18.88 -3.80 -3.41
C GLU A 43 -19.27 -2.34 -3.74
N ALA A 44 -18.28 -1.43 -3.90
CA ALA A 44 -18.51 -0.06 -4.39
C ALA A 44 -18.43 0.10 -5.92
N LEU A 45 -18.03 -0.93 -6.68
CA LEU A 45 -17.90 -0.93 -8.15
C LEU A 45 -18.74 -2.06 -8.75
N GLU A 46 -20.05 -2.06 -8.47
CA GLU A 46 -20.99 -3.05 -9.02
C GLU A 46 -21.14 -3.03 -10.57
N ASP A 47 -20.49 -2.13 -11.32
CA ASP A 47 -21.02 -1.71 -12.64
C ASP A 47 -20.23 -2.04 -13.93
N PRO A 48 -19.06 -2.72 -13.96
CA PRO A 48 -18.54 -3.24 -15.25
C PRO A 48 -19.00 -4.67 -15.56
N ALA A 49 -18.78 -5.62 -14.63
CA ALA A 49 -19.00 -7.04 -14.88
C ALA A 49 -20.48 -7.44 -14.95
N ARG A 50 -21.38 -6.62 -14.41
CA ARG A 50 -22.84 -6.80 -14.48
C ARG A 50 -23.38 -6.42 -15.87
N LYS A 51 -22.75 -5.47 -16.56
CA LYS A 51 -23.09 -5.04 -17.93
C LYS A 51 -22.52 -5.94 -19.04
N MET A 52 -21.46 -6.71 -18.76
CA MET A 52 -20.72 -7.46 -19.78
C MET A 52 -21.18 -8.91 -20.03
N GLY A 53 -22.21 -9.42 -19.33
CA GLY A 53 -22.74 -10.77 -19.59
C GLY A 53 -21.78 -11.94 -19.32
N LEU A 54 -20.70 -11.69 -18.57
CA LEU A 54 -19.63 -12.67 -18.34
C LEU A 54 -20.09 -13.82 -17.44
N THR A 55 -19.59 -15.02 -17.72
CA THR A 55 -19.76 -16.21 -16.89
C THR A 55 -19.04 -16.06 -15.54
N ALA A 56 -19.42 -16.87 -14.54
CA ALA A 56 -18.78 -16.85 -13.23
C ALA A 56 -17.27 -17.13 -13.31
N GLN A 57 -16.85 -17.99 -14.25
CA GLN A 57 -15.45 -18.38 -14.42
C GLN A 57 -14.62 -17.25 -15.04
N GLU A 58 -15.15 -16.56 -16.05
CA GLU A 58 -14.51 -15.37 -16.64
C GLU A 58 -14.42 -14.22 -15.64
N LYS A 59 -15.44 -14.04 -14.79
CA LYS A 59 -15.40 -13.06 -13.69
C LYS A 59 -14.26 -13.38 -12.72
N VAL A 60 -14.15 -14.65 -12.30
CA VAL A 60 -13.06 -15.07 -11.41
C VAL A 60 -11.71 -14.86 -12.09
N GLU A 61 -11.58 -15.17 -13.37
CA GLU A 61 -10.33 -15.01 -14.12
C GLU A 61 -9.91 -13.54 -14.28
N ILE A 62 -10.85 -12.65 -14.61
CA ILE A 62 -10.60 -11.20 -14.68
C ILE A 62 -10.27 -10.64 -13.31
N LEU A 63 -11.00 -11.04 -12.26
CA LEU A 63 -10.76 -10.59 -10.88
C LEU A 63 -9.44 -11.14 -10.31
N THR A 64 -9.00 -12.33 -10.73
CA THR A 64 -7.72 -12.90 -10.30
C THR A 64 -6.54 -12.30 -11.06
N LYS A 65 -6.70 -11.96 -12.34
CA LYS A 65 -5.65 -11.34 -13.16
C LYS A 65 -5.50 -9.83 -12.98
N ASN A 66 -6.62 -9.11 -12.77
CA ASN A 66 -6.65 -7.64 -12.77
C ASN A 66 -7.14 -7.03 -11.45
N GLY A 67 -7.31 -7.85 -10.41
CA GLY A 67 -7.79 -7.37 -9.13
C GLY A 67 -6.70 -6.64 -8.36
N TRP A 68 -5.67 -7.34 -7.94
CA TRP A 68 -4.87 -6.94 -6.77
C TRP A 68 -4.35 -5.50 -6.80
N ALA A 69 -4.41 -4.86 -5.63
CA ALA A 69 -3.82 -3.56 -5.43
C ALA A 69 -3.01 -3.54 -4.13
N GLU A 70 -1.98 -2.70 -4.11
CA GLU A 70 -1.19 -2.37 -2.94
C GLU A 70 -1.48 -0.93 -2.51
N ASP A 71 -1.96 -0.78 -1.29
CA ASP A 71 -2.03 0.51 -0.62
C ASP A 71 -0.68 0.84 -0.02
N ARG A 72 -0.07 1.94 -0.48
CA ARG A 72 1.12 2.54 0.12
C ARG A 72 0.73 3.77 0.91
N ALA A 73 0.77 3.63 2.22
CA ALA A 73 0.46 4.72 3.12
C ALA A 73 1.70 5.51 3.51
N TYR A 74 1.66 6.83 3.32
CA TYR A 74 2.72 7.74 3.71
C TYR A 74 2.22 8.75 4.74
N LYS A 75 3.07 9.05 5.73
CA LYS A 75 2.79 10.07 6.74
C LYS A 75 3.92 11.08 6.83
N CYS A 76 3.56 12.35 6.91
CA CYS A 76 4.49 13.43 7.17
C CYS A 76 4.98 13.35 8.63
N PRO A 77 6.31 13.30 8.89
CA PRO A 77 6.81 13.30 10.26
C PRO A 77 6.61 14.63 10.98
N LYS A 78 6.49 15.74 10.23
CA LYS A 78 6.34 17.10 10.79
C LYS A 78 4.91 17.44 11.19
N CYS A 79 3.99 17.45 10.23
CA CYS A 79 2.60 17.87 10.46
C CYS A 79 1.60 16.72 10.61
N GLN A 80 2.07 15.47 10.58
CA GLN A 80 1.25 14.26 10.69
C GLN A 80 0.22 14.04 9.58
N TRP A 81 0.21 14.88 8.52
CA TRP A 81 -0.61 14.68 7.32
C TRP A 81 -0.36 13.30 6.70
N TRP A 82 -1.43 12.67 6.22
CA TRP A 82 -1.43 11.30 5.71
C TRP A 82 -1.93 11.23 4.27
N THR A 83 -1.36 10.34 3.46
CA THR A 83 -1.84 10.03 2.11
C THR A 83 -1.67 8.54 1.83
N VAL A 84 -2.57 7.96 1.05
CA VAL A 84 -2.51 6.56 0.62
C VAL A 84 -2.58 6.52 -0.90
N PHE A 85 -1.75 5.68 -1.52
CA PHE A 85 -1.77 5.43 -2.96
C PHE A 85 -2.18 3.97 -3.18
N GLY A 86 -3.28 3.75 -3.89
CA GLY A 86 -3.68 2.43 -4.36
C GLY A 86 -2.98 2.13 -5.68
N ILE A 87 -2.12 1.13 -5.69
CA ILE A 87 -1.26 0.78 -6.83
C ILE A 87 -1.75 -0.55 -7.39
N PRO A 88 -2.27 -0.58 -8.63
CA PRO A 88 -2.62 -1.83 -9.28
C PRO A 88 -1.40 -2.73 -9.36
N MET A 89 -1.58 -4.01 -9.05
CA MET A 89 -0.54 -5.03 -9.10
C MET A 89 -0.95 -6.19 -9.97
N SER A 90 0.04 -6.81 -10.62
CA SER A 90 -0.15 -8.06 -11.31
C SER A 90 -0.23 -9.25 -10.34
N TRP A 91 -0.73 -10.38 -10.83
CA TRP A 91 -0.73 -11.62 -10.06
C TRP A 91 0.69 -12.10 -9.75
N GLU A 92 1.62 -11.93 -10.68
CA GLU A 92 3.03 -12.31 -10.53
C GLU A 92 3.70 -11.49 -9.44
N GLU A 93 3.50 -10.16 -9.44
CA GLU A 93 3.98 -9.26 -8.38
C GLU A 93 3.44 -9.67 -7.00
N LEU A 94 2.15 -10.03 -6.92
CA LEU A 94 1.55 -10.54 -5.69
C LEU A 94 2.23 -11.83 -5.20
N GLN A 95 2.51 -12.77 -6.12
CA GLN A 95 3.16 -14.03 -5.76
C GLN A 95 4.57 -13.78 -5.23
N GLU A 96 5.36 -12.93 -5.88
CA GLU A 96 6.69 -12.56 -5.39
C GLU A 96 6.63 -11.89 -4.02
N LEU A 97 5.68 -10.98 -3.82
CA LEU A 97 5.43 -10.34 -2.53
C LEU A 97 5.12 -11.36 -1.42
N ARG A 98 4.28 -12.37 -1.70
CA ARG A 98 3.88 -13.39 -0.73
C ARG A 98 5.01 -14.35 -0.35
N LYS A 99 6.02 -14.53 -1.20
CA LYS A 99 7.21 -15.34 -0.84
C LYS A 99 8.01 -14.68 0.28
N VAL A 100 8.06 -13.35 0.30
CA VAL A 100 8.87 -12.57 1.23
C VAL A 100 8.05 -12.11 2.43
N ARG A 101 6.79 -11.70 2.22
CA ARG A 101 5.90 -11.23 3.27
C ARG A 101 5.12 -12.38 3.88
N LYS A 102 5.29 -12.58 5.18
CA LYS A 102 4.46 -13.52 5.98
C LYS A 102 3.02 -13.05 6.17
N ARG A 103 2.72 -11.76 5.93
CA ARG A 103 1.42 -11.12 6.16
C ARG A 103 1.06 -10.22 4.97
N SER A 104 -0.24 -9.95 4.80
CA SER A 104 -0.76 -9.00 3.79
C SER A 104 -0.30 -7.56 4.02
N VAL A 105 0.02 -7.22 5.27
CA VAL A 105 0.53 -5.91 5.68
C VAL A 105 2.02 -6.00 5.96
N TYR A 106 2.78 -5.11 5.33
CA TYR A 106 4.17 -4.82 5.60
C TYR A 106 4.29 -3.47 6.30
N VAL A 107 5.09 -3.43 7.35
CA VAL A 107 5.33 -2.23 8.15
C VAL A 107 6.85 -2.05 8.27
N PRO A 108 7.43 -0.96 7.74
CA PRO A 108 8.86 -0.70 7.83
C PRO A 108 9.22 -0.13 9.21
N VAL A 109 9.16 -0.96 10.26
CA VAL A 109 9.37 -0.52 11.65
C VAL A 109 10.77 0.08 11.84
N GLU A 110 11.76 -0.44 11.15
CA GLU A 110 13.15 -0.01 11.20
C GLU A 110 13.30 1.45 10.72
N GLU A 111 12.57 1.84 9.66
CA GLU A 111 12.56 3.23 9.15
C GLU A 111 11.94 4.23 10.16
N TRP A 112 11.24 3.73 11.18
CA TRP A 112 10.63 4.57 12.22
C TRP A 112 11.42 4.56 13.52
N ALA A 113 12.26 3.54 13.73
CA ALA A 113 12.89 3.26 15.00
C ALA A 113 13.79 4.40 15.48
N GLU A 114 14.33 5.20 14.55
CA GLU A 114 15.27 6.27 14.86
C GLU A 114 14.61 7.57 15.32
N ASP A 115 13.29 7.75 15.17
CA ASP A 115 12.75 9.12 15.12
C ASP A 115 11.43 9.33 15.87
N HIS A 116 11.31 8.81 17.09
CA HIS A 116 10.17 9.15 17.92
C HIS A 116 10.56 9.86 19.23
N PRO A 117 10.51 11.21 19.22
CA PRO A 117 10.39 12.01 20.44
C PRO A 117 9.25 11.50 21.34
N ILE A 118 8.21 10.89 20.75
CA ILE A 118 7.14 10.21 21.49
C ILE A 118 7.66 8.98 22.23
N ARG A 119 8.53 8.16 21.65
CA ARG A 119 9.13 7.01 22.36
C ARG A 119 9.98 7.48 23.53
N GLN A 120 10.75 8.56 23.36
CA GLN A 120 11.49 9.19 24.46
C GLN A 120 10.53 9.75 25.53
N LYS A 121 9.46 10.46 25.13
CA LYS A 121 8.42 10.96 26.05
C LYS A 121 7.68 9.82 26.77
N LEU A 122 7.35 8.73 26.07
CA LEU A 122 6.67 7.55 26.61
C LEU A 122 7.56 6.81 27.61
N LYS A 123 8.86 6.65 27.30
CA LYS A 123 9.86 6.15 28.26
C LYS A 123 9.95 7.06 29.48
N ALA A 124 9.99 8.38 29.29
CA ALA A 124 10.07 9.34 30.39
C ALA A 124 8.84 9.29 31.34
N ILE A 125 7.68 8.83 30.87
CA ILE A 125 6.47 8.65 31.69
C ILE A 125 6.23 7.18 32.11
N GLY A 126 7.22 6.30 31.92
CA GLY A 126 7.17 4.90 32.39
C GLY A 126 6.25 3.96 31.60
N TYR A 127 5.87 4.35 30.38
CA TYR A 127 4.97 3.54 29.53
C TYR A 127 5.70 2.52 28.65
N TRP A 128 7.02 2.68 28.47
CA TRP A 128 7.87 1.84 27.62
C TRP A 128 9.21 1.57 28.29
#